data_AF-C6W4T2-F1
#
_entry.id   AF-C6W4T2-F1
#
_cell.length_a   1.000
_cell.length_b   1.000
_cell.length_c   1.000
_cell.angle_alpha   90.00
_cell.angle_beta   90.00
_cell.angle_gamma   90.00
#
_symmetry.space_group_name_H-M   'P 1'
#
loop_
_entity.id
_entity.type
_entity.pdbx_description
1 polymer ?
#
loop_
_entity_poly.entity_id
_entity_poly.type
_entity_poly.pdbx_seq_one_letter_code
_entity_poly.pdbx_strand_id
1 'polypeptide(L)'
;MLKVLSTFVLLLLAFAGNAQNVYFHQDFGQTTGLINPQPDTGQFSHVILTAPALSFYKFNKGYMELTRSRQDSATGGIIRAMRAAPFEPVPETLVIRITFTVQNVRSPASNAMYFYVGEDFNPVNNSFPGNGLMFAKCSLNFLEDGFNVKDLETQQISSDYAAKTKVVLTWVLNNSDKLLPYRIGAKGQEEAALPGSYDLWVDDRAVCKGSKAYPGTSGYSPAKLSNFEMRFRNGVGEIRIDDIRIDDGQPGSVLNEAIVAPNPAGRERIVMAGTGVKAASVRLIGSNGAILPVKTVAEKHGLLSVMPLSPPAGGMHILQWEGQDGRKHSSKVMIE
;
A
#
# COMPACT_ATOMS: atom_id res chain seq x y z
N MET A 1 -4.17 46.17 43.85
CA MET A 1 -3.23 45.02 43.97
C MET A 1 -4.05 43.76 44.23
N LEU A 2 -3.64 42.62 43.65
CA LEU A 2 -4.28 41.28 43.59
C LEU A 2 -5.42 41.13 42.56
N LYS A 3 -5.12 40.70 41.33
CA LYS A 3 -4.88 39.32 40.82
C LYS A 3 -6.19 38.55 40.56
N VAL A 4 -6.71 38.70 39.34
CA VAL A 4 -7.70 37.79 38.74
C VAL A 4 -6.92 36.58 38.21
N LEU A 5 -7.21 35.41 38.78
CA LEU A 5 -6.69 34.11 38.36
C LEU A 5 -7.67 33.54 37.31
N SER A 6 -7.34 33.64 36.03
CA SER A 6 -8.07 32.92 34.98
C SER A 6 -7.24 31.75 34.49
N THR A 7 -7.60 30.56 34.97
CA THR A 7 -7.05 29.27 34.55
C THR A 7 -7.50 28.99 33.12
N PHE A 8 -6.59 29.14 32.15
CA PHE A 8 -6.80 28.69 30.78
C PHE A 8 -6.46 27.20 30.70
N VAL A 9 -7.49 26.35 30.61
CA VAL A 9 -7.33 24.92 30.28
C VAL A 9 -7.07 24.83 28.77
N LEU A 10 -5.83 24.55 28.40
CA LEU A 10 -5.44 24.31 27.01
C LEU A 10 -5.75 22.85 26.67
N LEU A 11 -6.89 22.60 26.00
CA LEU A 11 -7.20 21.29 25.43
C LEU A 11 -6.32 21.07 24.18
N LEU A 12 -5.23 20.31 24.34
CA LEU A 12 -4.46 19.76 23.22
C LEU A 12 -5.25 18.61 22.59
N LEU A 13 -6.10 18.93 21.62
CA LEU A 13 -6.66 17.94 20.70
C LEU A 13 -5.60 17.63 19.63
N ALA A 14 -4.90 16.51 19.81
CA ALA A 14 -4.06 15.90 18.79
C ALA A 14 -4.97 15.32 17.70
N PHE A 15 -5.10 16.02 16.58
CA PHE A 15 -5.70 15.45 15.37
C PHE A 15 -4.59 14.81 14.54
N ALA A 16 -4.50 13.49 14.60
CA ALA A 16 -3.64 12.70 13.72
C ALA A 16 -4.20 12.76 12.29
N GLY A 17 -3.46 13.36 11.36
CA GLY A 17 -3.70 13.16 9.94
C GLY A 17 -3.40 11.71 9.59
N ASN A 18 -4.39 10.96 9.13
CA ASN A 18 -4.25 9.55 8.74
C ASN A 18 -3.38 9.46 7.48
N ALA A 19 -2.06 9.37 7.66
CA ALA A 19 -1.20 8.78 6.65
C ALA A 19 -1.68 7.35 6.40
N GLN A 20 -1.71 6.91 5.14
CA GLN A 20 -2.02 5.51 4.82
C GLN A 20 -1.03 4.61 5.57
N ASN A 21 -1.53 3.70 6.40
CA ASN A 21 -0.68 2.81 7.17
C ASN A 21 0.02 1.84 6.22
N VAL A 22 1.34 1.79 6.29
CA VAL A 22 2.16 0.81 5.56
C VAL A 22 2.49 -0.31 6.53
N TYR A 23 1.91 -1.49 6.31
CA TYR A 23 2.12 -2.65 7.18
C TYR A 23 3.37 -3.42 6.82
N PHE A 24 3.73 -3.44 5.54
CA PHE A 24 4.94 -4.07 5.05
C PHE A 24 5.40 -3.42 3.73
N HIS A 25 6.69 -3.11 3.61
CA HIS A 25 7.29 -2.65 2.37
C HIS A 25 8.72 -3.16 2.24
N GLN A 26 9.02 -3.81 1.12
CA GLN A 26 10.34 -4.30 0.82
C GLN A 26 10.68 -4.12 -0.66
N ASP A 27 11.54 -3.14 -0.92
CA ASP A 27 12.10 -2.84 -2.24
C ASP A 27 13.50 -3.46 -2.45
N PHE A 28 14.04 -4.13 -1.43
CA PHE A 28 15.36 -4.75 -1.41
C PHE A 28 16.49 -3.78 -1.72
N GLY A 29 16.34 -2.50 -1.41
CA GLY A 29 17.41 -1.49 -1.56
C GLY A 29 18.66 -1.82 -0.73
N GLN A 30 18.50 -2.63 0.31
CA GLN A 30 19.53 -3.24 1.14
C GLN A 30 19.47 -4.78 1.07
N THR A 31 20.56 -5.46 1.42
CA THR A 31 20.68 -6.94 1.35
C THR A 31 20.75 -7.63 2.72
N THR A 32 20.77 -6.86 3.81
CA THR A 32 20.93 -7.35 5.19
C THR A 32 19.86 -6.79 6.10
N GLY A 33 19.61 -7.45 7.23
CA GLY A 33 18.61 -6.99 8.21
C GLY A 33 17.17 -7.06 7.68
N LEU A 34 16.90 -7.96 6.74
CA LEU A 34 15.58 -8.13 6.11
C LEU A 34 14.71 -9.19 6.79
N ILE A 35 15.23 -9.87 7.82
CA ILE A 35 14.55 -10.92 8.56
C ILE A 35 14.72 -10.65 10.06
N ASN A 36 13.63 -10.58 10.80
CA ASN A 36 13.61 -10.38 12.24
C ASN A 36 12.31 -10.98 12.83
N PRO A 37 12.36 -11.92 13.80
CA PRO A 37 11.14 -12.49 14.41
C PRO A 37 10.17 -11.46 15.00
N GLN A 38 10.65 -10.27 15.36
CA GLN A 38 9.87 -9.08 15.72
C GLN A 38 10.08 -7.99 14.66
N PRO A 39 9.51 -8.15 13.46
CA PRO A 39 9.88 -7.33 12.31
C PRO A 39 9.24 -5.94 12.34
N ASP A 40 10.02 -4.93 11.97
CA ASP A 40 9.47 -3.63 11.58
C ASP A 40 8.77 -3.70 10.21
N THR A 41 8.24 -2.59 9.68
CA THR A 41 7.54 -2.58 8.38
C THR A 41 8.42 -2.97 7.19
N GLY A 42 9.74 -2.99 7.34
CA GLY A 42 10.71 -3.33 6.31
C GLY A 42 11.24 -4.76 6.39
N GLN A 43 10.68 -5.63 7.22
CA GLN A 43 11.29 -6.94 7.50
C GLN A 43 10.31 -8.10 7.31
N PHE A 44 10.78 -9.25 6.82
CA PHE A 44 10.06 -10.50 7.02
C PHE A 44 10.23 -10.94 8.47
N SER A 45 9.25 -11.64 9.06
CA SER A 45 9.52 -12.32 10.32
C SER A 45 10.37 -13.56 10.13
N HIS A 46 10.12 -14.30 9.04
CA HIS A 46 10.80 -15.57 8.77
C HIS A 46 11.02 -15.78 7.28
N VAL A 47 12.16 -16.37 6.94
CA VAL A 47 12.37 -17.04 5.64
C VAL A 47 12.90 -18.45 5.90
N ILE A 48 12.10 -19.46 5.54
CA ILE A 48 12.31 -20.86 5.92
C ILE A 48 12.57 -21.70 4.67
N LEU A 49 13.54 -22.61 4.77
CA LEU A 49 13.86 -23.63 3.78
C LEU A 49 13.66 -25.01 4.41
N THR A 50 12.81 -25.87 3.84
CA THR A 50 12.61 -27.22 4.38
C THR A 50 13.69 -28.21 3.95
N ALA A 51 14.37 -27.95 2.83
CA ALA A 51 15.54 -28.71 2.38
C ALA A 51 16.51 -27.77 1.63
N PRO A 52 17.50 -27.15 2.31
CA PRO A 52 18.42 -26.18 1.72
C PRO A 52 19.25 -26.69 0.53
N ALA A 53 19.39 -28.00 0.37
CA ALA A 53 20.06 -28.60 -0.79
C ALA A 53 19.21 -28.54 -2.08
N LEU A 54 17.89 -28.38 -1.94
CA LEU A 54 16.92 -28.40 -3.04
C LEU A 54 16.33 -27.02 -3.33
N SER A 55 16.51 -26.08 -2.43
CA SER A 55 16.05 -24.71 -2.59
C SER A 55 16.91 -23.73 -1.81
N PHE A 56 16.96 -22.49 -2.30
CA PHE A 56 17.62 -21.41 -1.61
C PHE A 56 16.91 -20.10 -1.90
N TYR A 57 17.17 -19.12 -1.05
CA TYR A 57 16.81 -17.73 -1.29
C TYR A 57 18.06 -16.86 -1.21
N LYS A 58 18.03 -15.71 -1.88
CA LYS A 58 19.10 -14.72 -1.80
C LYS A 58 18.52 -13.31 -1.88
N PHE A 59 18.97 -12.42 -0.99
CA PHE A 59 18.70 -11.00 -1.11
C PHE A 59 19.80 -10.36 -1.95
N ASN A 60 19.40 -9.82 -3.10
CA ASN A 60 20.25 -9.02 -3.97
C ASN A 60 19.76 -7.56 -3.88
N LYS A 61 20.61 -6.62 -4.30
CA LYS A 61 20.21 -5.22 -4.36
C LYS A 61 19.08 -5.06 -5.40
N GLY A 62 17.89 -4.71 -4.93
CA GLY A 62 16.68 -4.50 -5.71
C GLY A 62 15.80 -5.72 -5.94
N TYR A 63 16.13 -6.91 -5.40
CA TYR A 63 15.22 -8.06 -5.43
C TYR A 63 15.58 -9.19 -4.44
N MET A 64 14.58 -9.96 -4.03
CA MET A 64 14.74 -11.29 -3.45
C MET A 64 14.64 -12.37 -4.54
N GLU A 65 15.60 -13.28 -4.58
CA GLU A 65 15.58 -14.46 -5.43
C GLU A 65 15.07 -15.67 -4.64
N LEU A 66 14.16 -16.42 -5.24
CA LEU A 66 13.62 -17.68 -4.73
C LEU A 66 13.88 -18.77 -5.77
N THR A 67 14.70 -19.75 -5.43
CA THR A 67 15.07 -20.82 -6.37
C THR A 67 14.75 -22.19 -5.79
N ARG A 68 13.91 -22.94 -6.52
CA ARG A 68 13.74 -24.39 -6.31
C ARG A 68 14.45 -25.12 -7.44
N SER A 69 15.48 -25.88 -7.10
CA SER A 69 16.35 -26.52 -8.09
C SER A 69 15.87 -27.90 -8.51
N ARG A 70 15.09 -28.59 -7.66
CA ARG A 70 14.55 -29.93 -7.91
C ARG A 70 13.20 -30.11 -7.23
N GLN A 71 12.37 -30.97 -7.83
CA GLN A 71 11.22 -31.54 -7.16
C GLN A 71 11.69 -32.73 -6.33
N ASP A 72 11.31 -32.75 -5.07
CA ASP A 72 11.43 -33.92 -4.20
C ASP A 72 10.06 -34.11 -3.54
N SER A 73 9.92 -35.12 -2.68
CA SER A 73 8.76 -35.46 -1.85
C SER A 73 7.84 -34.30 -1.46
N ALA A 74 6.61 -34.61 -1.03
CA ALA A 74 5.56 -33.61 -0.74
C ALA A 74 5.97 -32.44 0.19
N THR A 75 7.09 -32.53 0.93
CA THR A 75 7.62 -31.49 1.83
C THR A 75 9.04 -31.01 1.49
N GLY A 76 9.67 -31.54 0.45
CA GLY A 76 11.04 -31.21 0.06
C GLY A 76 11.18 -29.85 -0.64
N GLY A 77 12.21 -29.09 -0.27
CA GLY A 77 12.64 -27.87 -0.97
C GLY A 77 11.68 -26.68 -0.88
N ILE A 78 10.75 -26.65 0.07
CA ILE A 78 9.80 -25.55 0.24
C ILE A 78 10.53 -24.30 0.70
N ILE A 79 10.23 -23.17 0.06
CA ILE A 79 10.65 -21.84 0.52
C ILE A 79 9.41 -21.12 1.05
N ARG A 80 9.49 -20.58 2.26
CA ARG A 80 8.42 -19.76 2.86
C ARG A 80 9.02 -18.42 3.26
N ALA A 81 8.41 -17.32 2.84
CA ALA A 81 8.73 -15.97 3.32
C ALA A 81 7.48 -15.38 3.96
N MET A 82 7.59 -14.94 5.22
CA MET A 82 6.42 -14.73 6.07
C MET A 82 6.48 -13.42 6.85
N ARG A 83 5.31 -12.81 7.00
CA ARG A 83 4.95 -11.86 8.06
C ARG A 83 4.02 -12.58 9.04
N ALA A 84 4.63 -13.46 9.84
CA ALA A 84 3.96 -14.25 10.89
C ALA A 84 3.73 -13.47 12.19
N ALA A 85 4.48 -12.40 12.44
CA ALA A 85 4.13 -11.44 13.47
C ALA A 85 2.94 -10.61 12.95
N PRO A 86 1.82 -10.50 13.71
CA PRO A 86 0.66 -9.73 13.30
C PRO A 86 1.02 -8.30 12.91
N PHE A 87 0.36 -7.77 11.88
CA PHE A 87 0.39 -6.34 11.58
C PHE A 87 -0.24 -5.55 12.72
N GLU A 88 0.37 -4.41 13.06
CA GLU A 88 -0.09 -3.52 14.11
C GLU A 88 -0.21 -2.09 13.58
N PRO A 89 -1.38 -1.44 13.69
CA PRO A 89 -2.65 -2.01 14.15
C PRO A 89 -3.16 -3.12 13.22
N VAL A 90 -4.06 -3.98 13.72
CA VAL A 90 -4.70 -5.02 12.91
C VAL A 90 -5.54 -4.39 11.79
N PRO A 91 -5.28 -4.71 10.51
CA PRO A 91 -6.00 -4.11 9.39
C PRO A 91 -7.39 -4.71 9.18
N GLU A 92 -8.36 -3.86 8.87
CA GLU A 92 -9.67 -4.27 8.34
C GLU A 92 -9.67 -4.37 6.81
N THR A 93 -8.74 -3.67 6.16
CA THR A 93 -8.59 -3.67 4.70
C THR A 93 -7.12 -3.68 4.32
N LEU A 94 -6.78 -4.32 3.20
CA LEU A 94 -5.43 -4.33 2.66
C LEU A 94 -5.44 -4.12 1.15
N VAL A 95 -4.42 -3.43 0.65
CA VAL A 95 -4.02 -3.49 -0.74
C VAL A 95 -2.57 -4.00 -0.80
N ILE A 96 -2.41 -5.20 -1.31
CA ILE A 96 -1.11 -5.86 -1.48
C ILE A 96 -0.68 -5.70 -2.93
N ARG A 97 0.54 -5.21 -3.14
CA ARG A 97 1.18 -5.10 -4.45
C ARG A 97 2.49 -5.87 -4.43
N ILE A 98 2.69 -6.75 -5.39
CA ILE A 98 3.91 -7.55 -5.52
C ILE A 98 4.40 -7.39 -6.95
N THR A 99 5.58 -6.80 -7.11
CA THR A 99 6.29 -6.76 -8.38
C THR A 99 7.21 -7.96 -8.45
N PHE A 100 7.05 -8.81 -9.46
CA PHE A 100 7.85 -10.01 -9.59
C PHE A 100 8.10 -10.40 -11.04
N THR A 101 9.06 -11.31 -11.22
CA THR A 101 9.41 -11.91 -12.50
C THR A 101 9.73 -13.39 -12.30
N VAL A 102 9.10 -14.29 -13.07
CA VAL A 102 9.53 -15.70 -13.17
C VAL A 102 10.70 -15.78 -14.13
N GLN A 103 11.92 -16.00 -13.63
CA GLN A 103 13.15 -15.95 -14.43
C GLN A 103 13.33 -17.16 -15.34
N ASN A 104 12.98 -18.33 -14.81
CA ASN A 104 12.90 -19.57 -15.56
C ASN A 104 11.89 -20.52 -14.93
N VAL A 105 11.28 -21.34 -15.78
CA VAL A 105 10.56 -22.54 -15.37
C VAL A 105 11.38 -23.73 -15.82
N ARG A 106 11.69 -24.64 -14.89
CA ARG A 106 12.39 -25.90 -15.19
C ARG A 106 11.45 -27.10 -15.21
N SER A 107 10.35 -27.00 -14.46
CA SER A 107 9.26 -27.97 -14.47
C SER A 107 7.93 -27.23 -14.32
N PRO A 108 7.00 -27.37 -15.29
CA PRO A 108 5.65 -26.87 -15.16
C PRO A 108 4.97 -27.45 -13.92
N ALA A 109 4.14 -26.64 -13.28
CA ALA A 109 3.38 -27.06 -12.10
C ALA A 109 2.22 -26.11 -11.82
N SER A 110 1.04 -26.68 -11.57
CA SER A 110 -0.08 -25.93 -11.01
C SER A 110 0.22 -25.54 -9.56
N ASN A 111 -0.12 -24.30 -9.21
CA ASN A 111 0.13 -23.72 -7.90
C ASN A 111 1.60 -23.85 -7.47
N ALA A 112 2.52 -23.49 -8.36
CA ALA A 112 3.95 -23.51 -8.11
C ALA A 112 4.31 -22.73 -6.84
N MET A 113 3.79 -21.50 -6.74
CA MET A 113 3.94 -20.61 -5.59
C MET A 113 2.57 -20.17 -5.10
N TYR A 114 2.39 -20.06 -3.80
CA TYR A 114 1.16 -19.61 -3.15
C TYR A 114 1.39 -18.28 -2.44
N PHE A 115 0.33 -17.48 -2.39
CA PHE A 115 0.22 -16.29 -1.55
C PHE A 115 -0.96 -16.47 -0.62
N TYR A 116 -0.74 -16.24 0.68
CA TYR A 116 -1.75 -16.36 1.71
C TYR A 116 -1.85 -15.07 2.51
N VAL A 117 -3.09 -14.68 2.82
CA VAL A 117 -3.41 -13.66 3.82
C VAL A 117 -4.34 -14.30 4.83
N GLY A 118 -4.07 -14.07 6.11
CA GLY A 118 -4.75 -14.76 7.21
C GLY A 118 -4.34 -14.25 8.58
N GLU A 119 -4.54 -15.10 9.57
CA GLU A 119 -4.12 -14.90 10.95
C GLU A 119 -3.39 -16.13 11.48
N ASP A 120 -2.61 -15.95 12.55
CA ASP A 120 -1.92 -17.00 13.30
C ASP A 120 -1.06 -17.95 12.44
N PHE A 121 -0.40 -17.41 11.41
CA PHE A 121 0.48 -18.21 10.57
C PHE A 121 1.69 -18.74 11.35
N ASN A 122 1.74 -20.06 11.50
CA ASN A 122 2.77 -20.73 12.27
C ASN A 122 4.08 -20.89 11.46
N PRO A 123 5.19 -20.25 11.86
CA PRO A 123 6.47 -20.38 11.17
C PRO A 123 7.11 -21.76 11.35
N VAL A 124 6.82 -22.50 12.42
CA VAL A 124 7.40 -23.84 12.66
C VAL A 124 6.65 -24.97 11.96
N ASN A 125 5.43 -24.74 11.47
CA ASN A 125 4.65 -25.74 10.74
C ASN A 125 4.76 -25.59 9.23
N ASN A 126 5.36 -26.57 8.56
CA ASN A 126 5.55 -26.56 7.10
C ASN A 126 4.35 -27.09 6.30
N SER A 127 3.28 -27.53 6.97
CA SER A 127 2.01 -27.90 6.34
C SER A 127 1.31 -26.65 5.80
N PHE A 128 0.37 -26.83 4.88
CA PHE A 128 -0.49 -25.73 4.43
C PHE A 128 -1.20 -25.07 5.63
N PRO A 129 -1.33 -23.74 5.67
CA PRO A 129 -2.21 -23.11 6.64
C PRO A 129 -3.62 -23.69 6.47
N GLY A 130 -4.26 -24.02 7.59
CA GLY A 130 -5.63 -24.51 7.56
C GLY A 130 -6.56 -23.43 6.99
N ASN A 131 -7.59 -23.84 6.24
CA ASN A 131 -8.57 -22.91 5.66
C ASN A 131 -9.14 -21.94 6.72
N GLY A 132 -9.39 -22.41 7.95
CA GLY A 132 -9.92 -21.58 9.05
C GLY A 132 -9.06 -20.37 9.44
N LEU A 133 -7.77 -20.38 9.10
CA LEU A 133 -6.84 -19.27 9.36
C LEU A 133 -6.79 -18.25 8.22
N MET A 134 -7.32 -18.60 7.04
CA MET A 134 -7.15 -17.78 5.84
C MET A 134 -8.31 -16.81 5.65
N PHE A 135 -7.98 -15.59 5.23
CA PHE A 135 -8.90 -14.67 4.58
C PHE A 135 -8.98 -14.99 3.09
N ALA A 136 -7.84 -15.10 2.42
CA ALA A 136 -7.79 -15.32 0.98
C ALA A 136 -6.48 -16.02 0.57
N LYS A 137 -6.50 -16.62 -0.62
CA LYS A 137 -5.36 -17.33 -1.20
C LYS A 137 -5.35 -17.25 -2.72
N CYS A 138 -4.19 -17.01 -3.31
CA CYS A 138 -3.97 -17.11 -4.74
C CYS A 138 -2.64 -17.83 -5.02
N SER A 139 -2.33 -18.09 -6.28
CA SER A 139 -1.11 -18.81 -6.66
C SER A 139 -0.56 -18.41 -8.01
N LEU A 140 0.71 -18.75 -8.26
CA LEU A 140 1.31 -18.76 -9.59
C LEU A 140 1.29 -20.19 -10.12
N ASN A 141 0.86 -20.38 -11.36
CA ASN A 141 1.16 -21.60 -12.11
C ASN A 141 2.45 -21.40 -12.90
N PHE A 142 3.27 -22.44 -12.96
CA PHE A 142 4.39 -22.54 -13.89
C PHE A 142 3.92 -23.29 -15.14
N LEU A 143 4.10 -22.66 -16.30
CA LEU A 143 3.83 -23.20 -17.63
C LEU A 143 5.16 -23.59 -18.29
N GLU A 144 5.13 -24.20 -19.46
CA GLU A 144 6.36 -24.58 -20.18
C GLU A 144 7.29 -23.39 -20.42
N ASP A 145 6.75 -22.28 -20.96
CA ASP A 145 7.52 -21.08 -21.32
C ASP A 145 7.15 -19.83 -20.51
N GLY A 146 6.42 -20.00 -19.40
CA GLY A 146 5.81 -18.86 -18.74
C GLY A 146 5.10 -19.15 -17.44
N PHE A 147 4.20 -18.26 -17.08
CA PHE A 147 3.42 -18.35 -15.86
C PHE A 147 2.07 -17.64 -16.02
N ASN A 148 1.13 -17.96 -15.13
CA ASN A 148 -0.08 -17.17 -14.93
C ASN A 148 -0.43 -17.14 -13.43
N VAL A 149 -1.24 -16.17 -13.04
CA VAL A 149 -1.77 -16.03 -11.68
C VAL A 149 -3.15 -16.67 -11.63
N LYS A 150 -3.39 -17.48 -10.59
CA LYS A 150 -4.64 -18.19 -10.37
C LYS A 150 -5.27 -17.77 -9.06
N ASP A 151 -6.52 -17.36 -9.12
CA ASP A 151 -7.38 -17.26 -7.96
C ASP A 151 -7.82 -18.67 -7.52
N LEU A 152 -7.63 -19.00 -6.24
CA LEU A 152 -7.90 -20.34 -5.74
C LEU A 152 -9.33 -20.53 -5.21
N GLU A 153 -10.11 -19.47 -5.09
CA GLU A 153 -11.52 -19.57 -4.73
C GLU A 153 -12.38 -19.83 -5.98
N THR A 154 -12.25 -18.96 -6.99
CA THR A 154 -13.01 -19.03 -8.24
C THR A 154 -12.40 -19.93 -9.31
N GLN A 155 -11.14 -20.35 -9.13
CA GLN A 155 -10.32 -21.06 -10.12
C GLN A 155 -10.01 -20.26 -11.39
N GLN A 156 -10.35 -18.96 -11.45
CA GLN A 156 -10.00 -18.09 -12.57
C GLN A 156 -8.48 -17.91 -12.68
N ILE A 157 -8.00 -17.80 -13.91
CA ILE A 157 -6.57 -17.59 -14.23
C ILE A 157 -6.41 -16.30 -15.02
N SER A 158 -5.29 -15.61 -14.80
CA SER A 158 -4.88 -14.47 -15.61
C SER A 158 -4.53 -14.91 -17.04
N SER A 159 -4.19 -13.93 -17.89
CA SER A 159 -3.45 -14.23 -19.13
C SER A 159 -2.13 -14.94 -18.82
N ASP A 160 -1.60 -15.66 -19.81
CA ASP A 160 -0.28 -16.25 -19.75
C ASP A 160 0.78 -15.18 -20.02
N TYR A 161 1.84 -15.19 -19.22
CA TYR A 161 2.99 -14.30 -19.32
C TYR A 161 4.24 -15.12 -19.63
N ALA A 162 5.03 -14.69 -20.60
CA ALA A 162 6.31 -15.33 -20.89
C ALA A 162 7.26 -15.21 -19.70
N ALA A 163 8.14 -16.19 -19.50
CA ALA A 163 9.24 -16.07 -18.54
C ALA A 163 10.04 -14.78 -18.79
N LYS A 164 10.61 -14.22 -17.72
CA LYS A 164 11.33 -12.93 -17.68
C LYS A 164 10.47 -11.69 -17.91
N THR A 165 9.15 -11.85 -18.06
CA THR A 165 8.21 -10.73 -18.02
C THR A 165 8.00 -10.28 -16.58
N LYS A 166 8.25 -8.99 -16.32
CA LYS A 166 7.95 -8.34 -15.04
C LYS A 166 6.47 -7.97 -15.00
N VAL A 167 5.78 -8.32 -13.93
CA VAL A 167 4.35 -8.02 -13.71
C VAL A 167 4.12 -7.52 -12.29
N VAL A 168 2.97 -6.86 -12.08
CA VAL A 168 2.50 -6.44 -10.76
C VAL A 168 1.23 -7.20 -10.40
N LEU A 169 1.28 -8.04 -9.38
CA LEU A 169 0.07 -8.58 -8.76
C LEU A 169 -0.49 -7.54 -7.79
N THR A 170 -1.74 -7.14 -7.97
CA THR A 170 -2.47 -6.29 -7.02
C THR A 170 -3.62 -7.06 -6.42
N TRP A 171 -3.69 -7.14 -5.09
CA TRP A 171 -4.70 -7.88 -4.36
C TRP A 171 -5.36 -6.96 -3.33
N VAL A 172 -6.66 -6.72 -3.51
CA VAL A 172 -7.45 -5.82 -2.69
C VAL A 172 -8.34 -6.66 -1.78
N LEU A 173 -8.17 -6.56 -0.47
CA LEU A 173 -8.81 -7.43 0.51
C LEU A 173 -9.66 -6.59 1.48
N ASN A 174 -10.93 -6.95 1.62
CA ASN A 174 -11.88 -6.21 2.44
C ASN A 174 -12.52 -7.10 3.52
N ASN A 175 -11.96 -7.05 4.73
CA ASN A 175 -12.48 -7.73 5.91
C ASN A 175 -13.45 -6.84 6.72
N SER A 176 -13.73 -5.61 6.25
CA SER A 176 -14.66 -4.67 6.88
C SER A 176 -16.12 -4.94 6.50
N ASP A 177 -17.04 -4.24 7.16
CA ASP A 177 -18.47 -4.22 6.85
C ASP A 177 -18.87 -3.18 5.80
N LYS A 178 -17.90 -2.42 5.27
CA LYS A 178 -18.09 -1.32 4.31
C LYS A 178 -17.51 -1.64 2.95
N LEU A 179 -17.96 -0.93 1.92
CA LEU A 179 -17.30 -0.95 0.62
C LEU A 179 -15.89 -0.36 0.75
N LEU A 180 -14.94 -0.99 0.07
CA LEU A 180 -13.56 -0.51 -0.02
C LEU A 180 -13.34 0.09 -1.41
N PRO A 181 -13.40 1.42 -1.59
CA PRO A 181 -13.07 2.05 -2.85
C PRO A 181 -11.56 1.98 -3.12
N TYR A 182 -11.18 1.68 -4.35
CA TYR A 182 -9.77 1.63 -4.76
C TYR A 182 -9.59 1.98 -6.24
N ARG A 183 -8.34 2.17 -6.66
CA ARG A 183 -7.96 2.36 -8.07
C ARG A 183 -6.76 1.50 -8.42
N ILE A 184 -6.78 0.94 -9.62
CA ILE A 184 -5.64 0.25 -10.21
C ILE A 184 -4.79 1.28 -10.98
N GLY A 185 -3.65 1.65 -10.40
CA GLY A 185 -2.79 2.71 -10.93
C GLY A 185 -3.36 4.12 -10.78
N ALA A 186 -2.54 5.13 -11.09
CA ALA A 186 -2.88 6.54 -10.85
C ALA A 186 -4.04 7.07 -11.71
N LYS A 187 -4.28 6.46 -12.87
CA LYS A 187 -5.30 6.86 -13.84
C LYS A 187 -6.45 5.84 -13.96
N GLY A 188 -6.45 4.81 -13.12
CA GLY A 188 -7.47 3.77 -13.15
C GLY A 188 -8.86 4.32 -12.81
N GLN A 189 -9.88 3.67 -13.36
CA GLN A 189 -11.24 3.86 -12.90
C GLN A 189 -11.34 3.46 -11.41
N GLU A 190 -12.21 4.16 -10.67
CA GLU A 190 -12.55 3.78 -9.32
C GLU A 190 -13.37 2.49 -9.31
N GLU A 191 -12.89 1.51 -8.57
CA GLU A 191 -13.48 0.20 -8.34
C GLU A 191 -13.82 0.08 -6.84
N ALA A 192 -14.60 -0.93 -6.46
CA ALA A 192 -14.94 -1.16 -5.08
C ALA A 192 -14.99 -2.66 -4.74
N ALA A 193 -14.24 -3.06 -3.72
CA ALA A 193 -14.31 -4.41 -3.18
C ALA A 193 -15.46 -4.48 -2.15
N LEU A 194 -16.30 -5.50 -2.26
CA LEU A 194 -17.44 -5.72 -1.37
C LEU A 194 -16.98 -6.14 0.04
N PRO A 195 -17.78 -5.89 1.10
CA PRO A 195 -17.54 -6.45 2.43
C PRO A 195 -17.33 -7.97 2.38
N GLY A 196 -16.31 -8.48 3.10
CA GLY A 196 -16.00 -9.90 3.17
C GLY A 196 -15.57 -10.51 1.83
N SER A 197 -14.95 -9.72 0.95
CA SER A 197 -14.51 -10.15 -0.37
C SER A 197 -13.12 -9.65 -0.72
N TYR A 198 -12.60 -10.10 -1.86
CA TYR A 198 -11.38 -9.58 -2.44
C TYR A 198 -11.43 -9.54 -3.97
N ASP A 199 -10.59 -8.66 -4.51
CA ASP A 199 -10.36 -8.52 -5.95
C ASP A 199 -8.88 -8.78 -6.25
N LEU A 200 -8.60 -9.54 -7.30
CA LEU A 200 -7.26 -9.91 -7.70
C LEU A 200 -6.99 -9.42 -9.13
N TRP A 201 -5.85 -8.76 -9.30
CA TRP A 201 -5.43 -8.14 -10.55
C TRP A 201 -3.99 -8.53 -10.88
N VAL A 202 -3.68 -8.62 -12.17
CA VAL A 202 -2.31 -8.62 -12.68
C VAL A 202 -2.18 -7.47 -13.66
N ASP A 203 -1.24 -6.58 -13.37
CA ASP A 203 -1.09 -5.27 -14.00
C ASP A 203 -2.41 -4.48 -13.91
N ASP A 204 -3.06 -4.21 -15.04
CA ASP A 204 -4.33 -3.49 -15.15
C ASP A 204 -5.54 -4.41 -15.44
N ARG A 205 -5.35 -5.74 -15.40
CA ARG A 205 -6.39 -6.73 -15.73
C ARG A 205 -6.84 -7.51 -14.51
N ALA A 206 -8.16 -7.53 -14.28
CA ALA A 206 -8.74 -8.35 -13.22
C ALA A 206 -8.59 -9.84 -13.56
N VAL A 207 -8.07 -10.61 -12.61
CA VAL A 207 -8.17 -12.07 -12.59
C VAL A 207 -9.54 -12.47 -12.08
N CYS A 208 -9.97 -11.86 -10.96
CA CYS A 208 -11.30 -12.02 -10.38
C CYS A 208 -11.71 -10.74 -9.64
N LYS A 209 -13.03 -10.51 -9.54
CA LYS A 209 -13.62 -9.43 -8.72
C LYS A 209 -14.77 -9.98 -7.89
N GLY A 210 -14.95 -9.48 -6.67
CA GLY A 210 -15.98 -9.91 -5.73
C GLY A 210 -15.80 -11.35 -5.26
N SER A 211 -14.57 -11.88 -5.24
CA SER A 211 -14.34 -13.25 -4.77
C SER A 211 -14.62 -13.34 -3.29
N LYS A 212 -15.36 -14.39 -2.89
CA LYS A 212 -15.72 -14.60 -1.50
C LYS A 212 -14.45 -14.84 -0.67
N ALA A 213 -14.26 -14.08 0.40
CA ALA A 213 -13.22 -14.35 1.36
C ALA A 213 -13.58 -15.58 2.22
N TYR A 214 -12.65 -15.99 3.10
CA TYR A 214 -12.82 -17.11 4.03
C TYR A 214 -13.01 -18.45 3.30
N PRO A 215 -11.98 -18.97 2.62
CA PRO A 215 -12.10 -20.20 1.84
C PRO A 215 -12.56 -21.38 2.71
N GLY A 216 -13.47 -22.19 2.17
CA GLY A 216 -14.02 -23.37 2.85
C GLY A 216 -14.88 -23.03 4.07
N THR A 217 -14.45 -23.49 5.26
CA THR A 217 -15.19 -23.32 6.53
C THR A 217 -14.62 -22.20 7.41
N SER A 218 -13.85 -21.28 6.82
CA SER A 218 -13.27 -20.15 7.56
C SER A 218 -14.38 -19.19 7.97
N GLY A 219 -14.30 -18.71 9.21
CA GLY A 219 -15.24 -17.73 9.77
C GLY A 219 -14.63 -16.34 9.82
N TYR A 220 -15.49 -15.33 9.98
CA TYR A 220 -15.06 -13.96 10.23
C TYR A 220 -14.16 -13.88 11.47
N SER A 221 -13.10 -13.09 11.38
CA SER A 221 -12.27 -12.65 12.50
C SER A 221 -11.79 -11.23 12.20
N PRO A 222 -11.81 -10.30 13.18
CA PRO A 222 -11.23 -8.97 12.98
C PRO A 222 -9.73 -9.03 12.70
N ALA A 223 -9.03 -10.10 13.12
CA ALA A 223 -7.61 -10.30 12.90
C ALA A 223 -7.25 -11.03 11.59
N LYS A 224 -8.23 -11.37 10.74
CA LYS A 224 -8.00 -12.23 9.56
C LYS A 224 -7.06 -11.66 8.50
N LEU A 225 -6.73 -10.37 8.54
CA LEU A 225 -5.76 -9.74 7.63
C LEU A 225 -4.39 -9.47 8.29
N SER A 226 -4.12 -10.01 9.47
CA SER A 226 -2.94 -9.67 10.27
C SER A 226 -1.64 -10.32 9.81
N ASN A 227 -1.67 -11.36 8.97
CA ASN A 227 -0.49 -12.08 8.51
C ASN A 227 -0.46 -12.28 7.00
N PHE A 228 0.75 -12.42 6.47
CA PHE A 228 1.02 -12.67 5.06
C PHE A 228 2.09 -13.76 4.89
N GLU A 229 1.91 -14.67 3.93
CA GLU A 229 2.89 -15.71 3.60
C GLU A 229 3.00 -15.90 2.08
N MET A 230 4.24 -15.92 1.60
CA MET A 230 4.60 -16.43 0.28
C MET A 230 5.20 -17.83 0.42
N ARG A 231 4.73 -18.80 -0.36
CA ARG A 231 5.18 -20.20 -0.27
C ARG A 231 5.48 -20.80 -1.63
N PHE A 232 6.74 -21.06 -1.93
CA PHE A 232 7.17 -21.75 -3.15
C PHE A 232 7.25 -23.27 -2.89
N ARG A 233 6.30 -24.04 -3.43
CA ARG A 233 6.11 -25.47 -3.09
C ARG A 233 6.11 -26.46 -4.25
N ASN A 234 5.30 -26.27 -5.29
CA ASN A 234 5.06 -27.35 -6.28
C ASN A 234 5.92 -27.22 -7.54
N GLY A 235 6.37 -26.01 -7.89
CA GLY A 235 7.15 -25.76 -9.12
C GLY A 235 8.66 -25.89 -8.92
N VAL A 236 9.36 -26.04 -10.04
CA VAL A 236 10.83 -25.99 -10.09
C VAL A 236 11.23 -24.88 -11.04
N GLY A 237 12.06 -23.96 -10.55
CA GLY A 237 12.44 -22.75 -11.29
C GLY A 237 12.90 -21.64 -10.35
N GLU A 238 12.94 -20.43 -10.90
CA GLU A 238 13.47 -19.24 -10.24
C GLU A 238 12.46 -18.10 -10.35
N ILE A 239 12.17 -17.46 -9.22
CA ILE A 239 11.30 -16.30 -9.11
C ILE A 239 12.10 -15.17 -8.48
N ARG A 240 12.02 -13.97 -9.06
CA ARG A 240 12.51 -12.74 -8.44
C ARG A 240 11.31 -11.93 -7.96
N ILE A 241 11.38 -11.50 -6.71
CA ILE A 241 10.46 -10.54 -6.13
C ILE A 241 11.21 -9.22 -6.05
N ASP A 242 10.82 -8.25 -6.88
CA ASP A 242 11.46 -6.94 -7.00
C ASP A 242 10.95 -5.97 -5.93
N ASP A 243 9.65 -6.04 -5.61
CA ASP A 243 9.02 -5.17 -4.60
C ASP A 243 7.81 -5.86 -3.99
N ILE A 244 7.59 -5.65 -2.69
CA ILE A 244 6.35 -6.03 -2.00
C ILE A 244 5.90 -4.83 -1.16
N ARG A 245 4.64 -4.44 -1.33
CA ARG A 245 4.02 -3.39 -0.54
C ARG A 245 2.63 -3.81 -0.07
N ILE A 246 2.39 -3.68 1.23
CA ILE A 246 1.12 -3.96 1.89
C ILE A 246 0.72 -2.69 2.61
N ASP A 247 -0.27 -2.00 2.04
CA ASP A 247 -0.84 -0.79 2.60
C ASP A 247 -2.24 -1.07 3.14
N ASP A 248 -2.71 -0.22 4.05
CA ASP A 248 -4.14 -0.12 4.36
C ASP A 248 -4.94 0.17 3.08
N GLY A 249 -6.05 -0.53 2.92
CA GLY A 249 -6.90 -0.39 1.75
C GLY A 249 -7.68 0.92 1.73
N GLN A 250 -7.94 1.51 2.90
CA GLN A 250 -8.45 2.86 2.96
C GLN A 250 -7.32 3.81 2.52
N PRO A 251 -7.41 4.47 1.36
CA PRO A 251 -6.46 5.53 1.07
C PRO A 251 -6.55 6.51 2.24
N GLY A 252 -5.47 6.66 3.00
CA GLY A 252 -5.37 7.70 4.01
C GLY A 252 -5.85 8.97 3.36
N SER A 253 -6.82 9.67 3.99
CA SER A 253 -7.56 10.78 3.37
C SER A 253 -6.63 11.48 2.42
N VAL A 254 -6.88 11.38 1.12
CA VAL A 254 -6.17 12.21 0.15
C VAL A 254 -6.45 13.59 0.67
N LEU A 255 -5.45 14.21 1.33
CA LEU A 255 -5.51 15.62 1.63
C LEU A 255 -5.88 16.18 0.27
N ASN A 256 -7.05 16.82 0.16
CA ASN A 256 -7.39 17.53 -1.04
C ASN A 256 -6.28 18.57 -1.18
N GLU A 257 -5.21 18.21 -1.90
CA GLU A 257 -4.01 19.01 -2.00
C GLU A 257 -4.50 20.33 -2.52
N ALA A 258 -4.29 21.39 -1.74
CA ALA A 258 -4.89 22.65 -2.08
C ALA A 258 -4.29 23.12 -3.41
N ILE A 259 -5.12 23.17 -4.45
CA ILE A 259 -4.73 23.59 -5.78
C ILE A 259 -4.87 25.10 -5.85
N VAL A 260 -3.84 25.78 -6.34
CA VAL A 260 -3.93 27.22 -6.65
C VAL A 260 -4.27 27.36 -8.13
N ALA A 261 -5.43 27.91 -8.43
CA ALA A 261 -5.90 28.10 -9.80
C ALA A 261 -6.79 29.36 -9.91
N PRO A 262 -6.62 30.22 -10.93
CA PRO A 262 -5.63 30.12 -12.00
C PRO A 262 -4.19 30.40 -11.51
N ASN A 263 -3.21 29.91 -12.27
CA ASN A 263 -1.79 30.21 -12.12
C ASN A 263 -1.22 30.40 -13.54
N PRO A 264 -1.00 31.65 -14.02
CA PRO A 264 -0.87 32.88 -13.24
C PRO A 264 -2.16 33.37 -12.56
N ALA A 265 -2.02 33.95 -11.37
CA ALA A 265 -3.09 34.58 -10.60
C ALA A 265 -3.04 36.10 -10.76
N GLY A 266 -4.18 36.77 -10.58
CA GLY A 266 -4.23 38.23 -10.57
C GLY A 266 -3.68 38.83 -9.27
N ARG A 267 -3.14 40.04 -9.33
CA ARG A 267 -2.59 40.77 -8.16
C ARG A 267 -3.57 40.97 -7.01
N GLU A 268 -4.87 41.02 -7.28
CA GLU A 268 -5.89 41.31 -6.27
C GLU A 268 -6.46 40.06 -5.59
N ARG A 269 -6.36 38.90 -6.24
CA ARG A 269 -7.02 37.68 -5.78
C ARG A 269 -6.32 36.43 -6.28
N ILE A 270 -5.95 35.57 -5.35
CA ILE A 270 -5.46 34.22 -5.60
C ILE A 270 -6.53 33.26 -5.09
N VAL A 271 -6.99 32.33 -5.94
CA VAL A 271 -8.00 31.33 -5.57
C VAL A 271 -7.31 30.00 -5.30
N MET A 272 -7.69 29.39 -4.19
CA MET A 272 -7.21 28.10 -3.73
C MET A 272 -8.41 27.15 -3.58
N ALA A 273 -8.32 25.95 -4.15
CA ALA A 273 -9.30 24.88 -3.99
C ALA A 273 -8.71 23.79 -3.11
N GLY A 274 -9.28 23.57 -1.92
CA GLY A 274 -8.79 22.54 -1.01
C GLY A 274 -9.65 22.45 0.23
N THR A 275 -10.36 21.32 0.40
CA THR A 275 -11.05 21.05 1.66
C THR A 275 -10.00 20.70 2.72
N GLY A 276 -10.09 21.35 3.88
CA GLY A 276 -9.14 21.12 4.98
C GLY A 276 -7.96 22.10 5.05
N VAL A 277 -7.97 23.21 4.29
CA VAL A 277 -7.03 24.32 4.52
C VAL A 277 -7.47 25.16 5.72
N LYS A 278 -6.58 25.37 6.69
CA LYS A 278 -6.84 26.33 7.78
C LYS A 278 -6.68 27.75 7.23
N ALA A 279 -7.78 28.44 6.94
CA ALA A 279 -7.76 29.79 6.36
C ALA A 279 -6.77 30.75 7.05
N ALA A 280 -6.79 30.77 8.39
CA ALA A 280 -5.92 31.63 9.20
C ALA A 280 -4.41 31.32 9.10
N SER A 281 -4.03 30.16 8.55
CA SER A 281 -2.63 29.74 8.36
C SER A 281 -2.03 30.16 7.03
N VAL A 282 -2.86 30.61 6.07
CA VAL A 282 -2.39 30.92 4.72
C VAL A 282 -1.50 32.16 4.76
N ARG A 283 -0.34 32.08 4.12
CA ARG A 283 0.67 33.14 3.99
C ARG A 283 1.07 33.25 2.53
N LEU A 284 1.20 34.47 2.04
CA LEU A 284 1.83 34.76 0.76
C LEU A 284 3.25 35.28 1.04
N ILE A 285 4.24 34.69 0.38
CA ILE A 285 5.65 35.02 0.56
C ILE A 285 6.16 35.58 -0.78
N GLY A 286 6.70 36.79 -0.73
CA GLY A 286 7.31 37.47 -1.87
C GLY A 286 8.56 36.76 -2.38
N SER A 287 8.98 37.14 -3.59
CA SER A 287 10.24 36.64 -4.19
C SER A 287 11.49 36.95 -3.37
N ASN A 288 11.43 37.98 -2.52
CA ASN A 288 12.47 38.34 -1.56
C ASN A 288 12.36 37.61 -0.20
N GLY A 289 11.42 36.68 -0.05
CA GLY A 289 11.18 35.95 1.20
C GLY A 289 10.33 36.69 2.23
N ALA A 290 9.88 37.93 1.96
CA ALA A 290 9.03 38.68 2.89
C ALA A 290 7.59 38.14 2.89
N ILE A 291 7.00 38.00 4.07
CA ILE A 291 5.58 37.64 4.20
C ILE A 291 4.73 38.86 3.86
N LEU A 292 3.90 38.75 2.82
CA LEU A 292 2.98 39.78 2.39
C LEU A 292 1.67 39.69 3.18
N PRO A 293 1.11 40.83 3.62
CA PRO A 293 -0.15 40.83 4.35
C PRO A 293 -1.31 40.44 3.42
N VAL A 294 -2.10 39.45 3.85
CA VAL A 294 -3.24 38.93 3.08
C VAL A 294 -4.47 38.78 3.98
N LYS A 295 -5.66 38.91 3.36
CA LYS A 295 -6.94 38.50 3.94
C LYS A 295 -7.39 37.22 3.26
N THR A 296 -7.77 36.22 4.05
CA THR A 296 -8.27 34.93 3.55
C THR A 296 -9.77 34.84 3.77
N VAL A 297 -10.53 34.55 2.71
CA VAL A 297 -11.98 34.42 2.77
C VAL A 297 -12.36 33.02 2.30
N ALA A 298 -13.03 32.26 3.17
CA ALA A 298 -13.62 30.99 2.78
C ALA A 298 -14.81 31.25 1.85
N GLU A 299 -14.83 30.60 0.71
CA GLU A 299 -15.92 30.64 -0.27
C GLU A 299 -16.74 29.36 -0.22
N LYS A 300 -17.82 29.32 -1.02
CA LYS A 300 -18.64 28.12 -1.17
C LYS A 300 -17.82 27.00 -1.85
N HIS A 301 -18.19 25.75 -1.58
CA HIS A 301 -17.62 24.55 -2.22
C HIS A 301 -16.12 24.31 -1.97
N GLY A 302 -15.59 24.71 -0.80
CA GLY A 302 -14.20 24.40 -0.44
C GLY A 302 -13.15 25.25 -1.17
N LEU A 303 -13.58 26.39 -1.72
CA LEU A 303 -12.71 27.42 -2.27
C LEU A 303 -12.28 28.39 -1.17
N LEU A 304 -11.09 28.96 -1.31
CA LEU A 304 -10.55 29.99 -0.44
C LEU A 304 -9.89 31.08 -1.29
N SER A 305 -10.32 32.32 -1.09
CA SER A 305 -9.70 33.49 -1.70
C SER A 305 -8.65 34.08 -0.78
N VAL A 306 -7.46 34.30 -1.32
CA VAL A 306 -6.37 35.02 -0.69
C VAL A 306 -6.26 36.38 -1.38
N MET A 307 -6.57 37.44 -0.62
CA MET A 307 -6.59 38.82 -1.10
C MET A 307 -5.42 39.59 -0.47
N PRO A 308 -4.35 39.89 -1.22
CA PRO A 308 -3.29 40.78 -0.72
C PRO A 308 -3.85 42.13 -0.30
N LEU A 309 -3.40 42.65 0.85
CA LEU A 309 -3.84 43.99 1.30
C LEU A 309 -3.20 45.12 0.48
N SER A 310 -2.12 44.82 -0.23
CA SER A 310 -1.47 45.68 -1.20
C SER A 310 -1.09 44.84 -2.44
N PRO A 311 -1.25 45.35 -3.67
CA PRO A 311 -0.89 44.60 -4.87
C PRO A 311 0.57 44.15 -4.82
N PRO A 312 0.85 42.83 -4.87
CA PRO A 312 2.21 42.33 -4.96
C PRO A 312 2.82 42.71 -6.31
N ALA A 313 4.15 42.76 -6.36
CA ALA A 313 4.86 42.88 -7.63
C ALA A 313 4.55 41.68 -8.52
N GLY A 314 4.62 41.86 -9.84
CA GLY A 314 4.54 40.72 -10.76
C GLY A 314 5.71 39.76 -10.57
N GLY A 315 5.46 38.45 -10.70
CA GLY A 315 6.48 37.40 -10.64
C GLY A 315 6.13 36.24 -9.72
N MET A 316 7.13 35.41 -9.42
CA MET A 316 6.98 34.19 -8.63
C MET A 316 6.89 34.48 -7.13
N HIS A 317 5.87 33.90 -6.51
CA HIS A 317 5.61 33.95 -5.07
C HIS A 317 5.43 32.53 -4.53
N ILE A 318 5.51 32.38 -3.21
CA ILE A 318 5.18 31.12 -2.52
C ILE A 318 3.91 31.35 -1.71
N LEU A 319 2.90 30.53 -1.93
CA LEU A 319 1.74 30.44 -1.08
C LEU A 319 1.96 29.27 -0.11
N GLN A 320 1.97 29.56 1.19
CA GLN A 320 2.16 28.58 2.25
C GLN A 320 0.89 28.46 3.08
N TRP A 321 0.53 27.27 3.52
CA TRP A 321 -0.61 27.04 4.39
C TRP A 321 -0.39 25.82 5.29
N GLU A 322 -1.26 25.66 6.28
CA GLU A 322 -1.34 24.49 7.13
C GLU A 322 -2.61 23.70 6.78
N GLY A 323 -2.45 22.39 6.58
CA GLY A 323 -3.57 21.47 6.45
C GLY A 323 -4.28 21.27 7.79
N GLN A 324 -5.45 20.62 7.76
CA GLN A 324 -6.14 20.18 8.97
C GLN A 324 -5.31 19.20 9.81
N ASP A 325 -4.39 18.48 9.16
CA ASP A 325 -3.40 17.58 9.76
C ASP A 325 -2.24 18.29 10.48
N GLY A 326 -2.18 19.63 10.43
CA GLY A 326 -1.11 20.42 11.03
C GLY A 326 0.19 20.45 10.20
N ARG A 327 0.24 19.79 9.03
CA ARG A 327 1.41 19.85 8.15
C ARG A 327 1.41 21.15 7.38
N LYS A 328 2.62 21.69 7.19
CA LYS A 328 2.83 22.87 6.35
C LYS A 328 2.99 22.43 4.91
N HIS A 329 2.23 23.05 4.03
CA HIS A 329 2.28 22.87 2.60
C HIS A 329 2.67 24.19 1.94
N SER A 330 3.21 24.10 0.72
CA SER A 330 3.55 25.27 -0.06
C SER A 330 3.36 25.00 -1.55
N SER A 331 2.90 26.01 -2.28
CA SER A 331 2.80 26.00 -3.73
C SER A 331 3.40 27.28 -4.30
N LYS A 332 3.96 27.16 -5.51
CA LYS A 332 4.50 28.29 -6.26
C LYS A 332 3.37 28.93 -7.06
N VAL A 333 3.19 30.23 -6.93
CA VAL A 333 2.19 31.01 -7.67
C VAL A 333 2.88 32.11 -8.47
N MET A 334 2.61 32.17 -9.77
CA MET A 334 2.95 33.30 -10.61
C MET A 334 1.86 34.36 -10.45
N ILE A 335 2.24 35.62 -10.22
CA ILE A 335 1.31 36.75 -10.20
C ILE A 335 1.62 37.67 -11.37
N GLU A 336 0.59 38.05 -12.14
CA GLU A 336 0.69 38.98 -13.28
C GLU A 336 0.06 40.34 -13.02
#